data_AF-A0A7X2PNA5-F1
#
_entry.id   AF-A0A7X2PNA5-F1
#
_cell.length_a   1.000
_cell.length_b   1.000
_cell.length_c   1.000
_cell.angle_alpha   90.00
_cell.angle_beta   90.00
_cell.angle_gamma   90.00
#
_symmetry.space_group_name_H-M   'P 1'
#
loop_
_entity.id
_entity.type
_entity.pdbx_description
1 polymer ?
#
loop_
_entity_poly.entity_id
_entity_poly.type
_entity_poly.pdbx_seq_one_letter_code
_entity_poly.pdbx_strand_id
1 'polypeptide(L)' 'MIQRRTRGTGIKTRIGNHTFRATGITAYLKNKGTLEAAQHIANHESPRTTKLYDRRQDEISLDEMERIAI' A
#
# COMPACT_ATOMS: atom_id res chain seq x y z
N MET A 1 13.52 13.12 6.41
CA MET A 1 13.66 13.56 5.00
C MET A 1 12.29 13.65 4.30
N ILE A 2 11.47 12.59 4.26
CA ILE A 2 10.12 12.58 3.66
C ILE A 2 9.19 13.66 4.23
N GLN A 3 9.06 13.72 5.57
CA GLN A 3 8.18 14.67 6.27
C GLN A 3 8.43 16.15 5.92
N ARG A 4 9.68 16.51 5.61
CA ARG A 4 10.02 17.88 5.20
C ARG A 4 9.48 18.18 3.79
N ARG A 5 9.51 17.19 2.90
CA ARG A 5 9.01 17.30 1.52
C ARG A 5 7.48 17.35 1.47
N THR A 6 6.80 16.73 2.44
CA THR A 6 5.32 16.69 2.49
C THR A 6 4.69 17.92 3.13
N ARG A 7 5.48 18.83 3.72
CA ARG A 7 4.96 20.01 4.45
C ARG A 7 4.08 20.92 3.59
N GLY A 8 4.32 21.00 2.27
CA GLY A 8 3.57 21.84 1.34
C GLY A 8 2.43 21.12 0.60
N THR A 9 2.24 19.81 0.79
CA THR A 9 1.32 19.03 -0.05
C THR A 9 -0.13 19.02 0.47
N GLY A 10 -0.42 19.69 1.59
CA GLY A 10 -1.74 19.70 2.21
C GLY A 10 -2.18 18.35 2.81
N ILE A 11 -1.30 17.33 2.81
CA ILE A 11 -1.63 16.01 3.35
C ILE A 11 -1.54 16.06 4.88
N LYS A 12 -2.68 15.88 5.54
CA LYS A 12 -2.81 15.90 7.00
C LYS A 12 -2.24 14.65 7.66
N THR A 13 -2.32 13.50 6.98
CA THR A 13 -1.84 12.22 7.48
C THR A 13 -0.31 12.14 7.44
N ARG A 14 0.29 11.53 8.46
CA ARG A 14 1.75 11.38 8.54
C ARG A 14 2.25 10.42 7.45
N ILE A 15 3.10 10.91 6.55
CA ILE A 15 3.74 10.11 5.49
C ILE A 15 5.20 9.80 5.81
N GLY A 16 5.62 8.55 5.67
CA GLY A 16 7.01 8.16 5.84
C GLY A 16 7.45 7.06 4.88
N ASN A 17 8.64 6.53 5.14
CA ASN A 17 9.21 5.43 4.34
C ASN A 17 8.27 4.21 4.31
N HIS A 18 7.63 3.89 5.43
CA HIS A 18 6.65 2.79 5.50
C HIS A 18 5.40 3.05 4.65
N THR A 19 4.91 4.30 4.63
CA THR A 19 3.79 4.68 3.75
C THR A 19 4.18 4.45 2.30
N PHE A 20 5.36 4.91 1.88
CA PHE A 20 5.82 4.73 0.50
C PHE A 20 6.06 3.27 0.13
N ARG A 21 6.58 2.47 1.06
CA ARG A 21 6.73 1.02 0.87
C ARG A 21 5.36 0.35 0.68
N ALA A 22 4.38 0.70 1.52
CA ALA A 22 3.00 0.21 1.39
C ALA A 22 2.39 0.59 0.03
N THR A 23 2.48 1.88 -0.33
CA THR A 23 1.97 2.40 -1.60
C THR A 23 2.63 1.72 -2.79
N GLY A 24 3.96 1.56 -2.79
CA GLY A 24 4.70 0.92 -3.88
C GLY A 24 4.36 -0.56 -4.07
N ILE A 25 4.34 -1.33 -2.98
CA ILE A 25 3.96 -2.76 -3.03
C ILE A 25 2.51 -2.91 -3.50
N THR A 26 1.57 -2.15 -2.90
CA THR A 26 0.16 -2.21 -3.30
C THR A 26 -0.02 -1.82 -4.77
N ALA A 27 0.61 -0.73 -5.22
CA ALA A 27 0.51 -0.30 -6.61
C ALA A 27 1.05 -1.34 -7.59
N TYR A 28 2.20 -1.96 -7.28
CA TYR A 28 2.76 -3.04 -8.09
C TYR A 28 1.79 -4.22 -8.21
N LEU A 29 1.19 -4.66 -7.10
CA LEU A 29 0.25 -5.77 -7.08
C LEU A 29 -1.08 -5.45 -7.78
N LYS A 30 -1.56 -4.19 -7.71
CA LYS A 30 -2.73 -3.73 -8.49
C LYS A 30 -2.46 -3.78 -9.99
N ASN A 31 -1.22 -3.50 -10.40
CA ASN A 31 -0.78 -3.56 -11.79
C ASN A 31 -0.36 -4.98 -12.22
N LYS A 32 -1.03 -6.00 -11.69
CA LYS A 32 -0.84 -7.43 -12.04
C LYS A 32 0.56 -7.99 -11.70
N GLY A 33 1.34 -7.29 -10.87
CA GLY A 33 2.57 -7.81 -10.30
C GLY A 33 2.31 -8.97 -9.33
N THR A 34 3.29 -9.87 -9.19
CA THR A 34 3.16 -11.02 -8.28
C THR A 34 3.66 -10.70 -6.87
N LEU A 35 3.17 -11.42 -5.87
CA LEU A 35 3.58 -11.23 -4.48
C LEU A 35 5.05 -11.61 -4.28
N GLU A 36 5.52 -12.62 -4.99
CA GLU A 36 6.88 -13.13 -4.97
C GLU A 36 7.86 -12.09 -5.51
N ALA A 37 7.52 -11.44 -6.63
CA ALA A 37 8.33 -10.36 -7.19
C ALA A 37 8.34 -9.13 -6.26
N ALA A 38 7.19 -8.76 -5.68
CA ALA A 38 7.13 -7.68 -4.70
C ALA A 38 7.97 -7.99 -3.46
N GLN A 39 7.96 -9.24 -2.98
CA GLN A 39 8.78 -9.72 -1.88
C GLN A 39 10.28 -9.59 -2.19
N HIS A 40 10.69 -10.02 -3.39
CA HIS A 40 12.08 -9.94 -3.84
C HIS A 40 12.55 -8.49 -3.96
N ILE A 41 11.76 -7.62 -4.61
CA ILE A 41 12.06 -6.17 -4.73
C ILE A 41 12.18 -5.51 -3.36
N ALA A 42 11.29 -5.89 -2.42
CA ALA A 42 11.31 -5.38 -1.07
C ALA A 42 12.43 -5.99 -0.21
N ASN A 43 13.12 -7.04 -0.67
CA ASN A 43 14.08 -7.80 0.12
C ASN A 43 13.48 -8.30 1.45
N HIS A 44 12.30 -8.91 1.36
CA HIS A 44 11.62 -9.52 2.51
C HIS A 44 11.92 -11.01 2.58
N GLU A 45 12.38 -11.47 3.75
CA GLU A 45 12.62 -12.91 4.00
C GLU A 45 11.34 -13.76 3.93
N SER A 46 10.19 -13.16 4.29
CA SER A 46 8.91 -13.86 4.40
C SER A 46 7.85 -13.20 3.53
N PRO A 47 7.01 -13.98 2.82
CA PRO A 47 5.86 -13.41 2.13
C PRO A 47 4.87 -12.75 3.09
N ARG A 48 4.87 -13.15 4.38
CA ARG A 48 4.01 -12.54 5.41
C ARG A 48 4.32 -11.06 5.60
N THR A 49 5.59 -10.66 5.58
CA THR A 49 5.96 -9.24 5.76
C THR A 49 5.61 -8.40 4.53
N THR A 50 5.63 -8.98 3.32
CA THR A 50 5.09 -8.34 2.11
C THR A 50 3.58 -8.18 2.17
N LYS A 51 2.85 -9.21 2.63
CA LYS A 51 1.38 -9.19 2.73
C LYS A 51 0.85 -8.09 3.67
N LEU A 52 1.59 -7.71 4.71
CA LEU A 52 1.21 -6.57 5.57
C LEU A 52 1.09 -5.24 4.80
N TYR A 53 1.75 -5.14 3.65
CA TYR A 53 1.74 -3.96 2.79
C TYR A 53 0.79 -4.08 1.59
N ASP A 54 0.17 -5.25 1.36
CA ASP A 54 -0.82 -5.45 0.30
C ASP A 54 -2.20 -4.92 0.76
N ARG A 55 -2.60 -3.77 0.22
CA ARG A 55 -3.86 -3.10 0.54
C ARG A 55 -4.93 -3.26 -0.53
N ARG A 56 -4.80 -4.22 -1.47
CA ARG A 56 -5.81 -4.46 -2.53
C ARG A 56 -7.20 -4.80 -1.98
N GLN A 57 -7.23 -5.44 -0.81
CA GLN A 57 -8.49 -5.84 -0.16
C GLN A 57 -9.25 -4.66 0.45
N ASP A 58 -8.57 -3.54 0.76
CA ASP A 58 -9.24 -2.36 1.31
C ASP A 58 -10.24 -1.75 0.31
N GLU A 59 -9.94 -1.80 -0.99
CA GLU A 59 -10.83 -1.27 -2.04
C GLU A 59 -12.02 -2.19 -2.31
N ILE A 60 -11.80 -3.51 -2.27
CA ILE A 60 -12.88 -4.50 -2.40
C ILE A 60 -13.89 -4.30 -1.26
N SER A 61 -13.40 -4.11 -0.04
CA SER A 61 -14.25 -3.87 1.13
C SER A 61 -15.11 -2.60 1.01
N LEU A 62 -14.65 -1.56 0.33
CA LEU A 62 -15.44 -0.33 0.13
C LEU A 62 -16.55 -0.54 -0.90
N ASP A 63 -16.23 -1.16 -2.05
CA ASP A 63 -17.24 -1.46 -3.09
C ASP A 63 -18.32 -2.42 -2.57
N GLU A 64 -17.94 -3.43 -1.78
CA GLU A 64 -18.89 -4.36 -1.16
C GLU A 64 -19.80 -3.66 -0.13
N MET A 65 -19.27 -2.69 0.65
CA MET A 65 -20.06 -1.90 1.59
C MET A 65 -21.02 -0.93 0.88
N GLU A 66 -20.59 -0.29 -0.20
CA GLU A 66 -21.42 0.62 -1.00
C GLU A 66 -22.61 -0.09 -1.65
N ARG A 67 -22.53 -1.39 -1.92
CA ARG A 67 -23.65 -2.20 -2.42
C ARG A 67 -24.74 -2.50 -1.39
N ILE A 68 -24.41 -2.43 -0.09
CA ILE A 68 -25.34 -2.72 1.01
C ILE A 68 -26.08 -1.46 1.47
N ALA A 69 -25.50 -0.28 1.24
CA ALA A 69 -26.11 0.99 1.60
C ALA A 69 -27.35 1.28 0.71
N ILE A 70 -28.54 1.13 1.31
CA ILE A 70 -29.85 1.59 0.80
C ILE A 70 -30.10 3.00 1.33
#